data_AF-M9YL93-F1
#
_entry.id   AF-M9YL93-F1
#
_cell.length_a   1.000
_cell.length_b   1.000
_cell.length_c   1.000
_cell.angle_alpha   90.00
_cell.angle_beta   90.00
_cell.angle_gamma   90.00
#
_symmetry.space_group_name_H-M   'P 1'
#
loop_
_entity.id
_entity.type
_entity.pdbx_description
1 polymer ?
#
loop_
_entity_poly.entity_id
_entity_poly.type
_entity_poly.pdbx_seq_one_letter_code
_entity_poly.pdbx_strand_id
1 'polypeptide(L)' 'MRSAMDQIAENIDRLEDLIAALHTPMPHRLHIRCLCEALPEVVAGLRAGYLAAGGDNHWHQESL' A
#
# COMPACT_ATOMS: atom_id res chain seq x y z
N MET A 1 19.50 -8.85 -1.76
CA MET A 1 18.06 -9.13 -2.00
C MET A 1 17.33 -8.66 -0.77
N ARG A 2 16.39 -7.71 -0.90
CA ARG A 2 15.54 -7.27 0.21
C ARG A 2 14.55 -8.40 0.55
N SER A 3 14.23 -8.63 1.82
CA SER A 3 13.29 -9.69 2.23
C SER A 3 11.86 -9.32 1.86
N ALA A 4 11.01 -10.33 1.64
CA ALA A 4 9.57 -10.13 1.48
C ALA A 4 8.96 -9.40 2.69
N MET A 5 9.46 -9.68 3.90
CA MET A 5 9.00 -8.98 5.11
C MET A 5 9.44 -7.53 5.17
N ASP A 6 10.65 -7.20 4.70
CA ASP A 6 11.11 -5.81 4.64
C ASP A 6 10.22 -5.00 3.68
N GLN A 7 9.78 -5.63 2.58
CA GLN A 7 8.87 -4.99 1.62
C GLN A 7 7.50 -4.73 2.23
N ILE A 8 6.97 -5.67 3.01
CA ILE A 8 5.69 -5.50 3.71
C ILE A 8 5.81 -4.37 4.73
N ALA A 9 6.85 -4.39 5.57
CA ALA A 9 7.09 -3.38 6.58
C ALA A 9 7.17 -1.96 5.99
N GLU A 10 7.96 -1.77 4.93
CA GLU A 10 8.10 -0.48 4.24
C GLU A 10 6.76 0.06 3.70
N ASN A 11 5.89 -0.82 3.18
CA ASN A 11 4.58 -0.39 2.69
C ASN A 11 3.60 -0.12 3.83
N ILE A 12 3.75 -0.77 4.99
CA ILE A 12 2.99 -0.43 6.19
C ILE A 12 3.41 0.96 6.69
N ASP A 13 4.71 1.23 6.81
CA ASP A 13 5.23 2.55 7.20
C ASP A 13 4.69 3.65 6.26
N ARG A 14 4.73 3.41 4.94
CA ARG A 14 4.19 4.34 3.95
C ARG A 14 2.68 4.55 4.10
N LEU A 15 1.93 3.52 4.52
CA LEU A 15 0.50 3.65 4.80
C LEU A 15 0.26 4.50 6.07
N GLU A 16 1.06 4.30 7.11
CA GLU A 16 1.01 5.11 8.33
C GLU A 16 1.34 6.58 8.05
N ASP A 17 2.33 6.85 7.21
CA ASP A 17 2.66 8.21 6.75
C ASP A 17 1.49 8.87 6.01
N LEU A 18 0.80 8.13 5.14
CA LEU A 18 -0.39 8.64 4.44
C LEU A 18 -1.52 8.95 5.43
N ILE A 19 -1.74 8.10 6.44
CA ILE A 19 -2.74 8.34 7.49
C ILE A 19 -2.38 9.57 8.32
N ALA A 20 -1.11 9.73 8.70
CA ALA A 20 -0.63 10.90 9.41
C ALA A 20 -0.84 12.18 8.58
N ALA A 21 -0.56 12.12 7.27
CA ALA A 21 -0.75 13.24 6.36
C ALA A 21 -2.20 13.73 6.30
N LEU A 22 -3.20 12.86 6.44
CA LEU A 22 -4.62 13.25 6.45
C LEU A 22 -4.99 14.18 7.60
N HIS A 23 -4.23 14.17 8.70
CA HIS A 23 -4.44 15.05 9.84
C HIS A 23 -3.79 16.43 9.66
N THR A 24 -3.01 16.62 8.59
CA THR A 24 -2.41 17.93 8.31
C THR A 24 -3.47 18.89 7.75
N PRO A 25 -3.43 20.18 8.14
CA PRO A 25 -4.40 21.17 7.70
C PRO A 25 -4.13 21.55 6.23
N MET A 26 -4.66 20.75 5.31
CA MET A 26 -4.64 20.99 3.88
C MET A 26 -6.03 20.84 3.26
N PRO A 27 -6.29 21.43 2.09
CA PRO A 27 -7.53 21.19 1.36
C PRO A 27 -7.78 19.70 1.09
N HIS A 28 -8.98 19.19 1.38
CA HIS A 28 -9.35 17.78 1.17
C HIS A 28 -9.05 17.27 -0.26
N ARG A 29 -9.19 18.13 -1.28
CA ARG A 29 -8.85 17.77 -2.67
C ARG A 29 -7.40 17.34 -2.84
N LEU A 30 -6.47 17.89 -2.06
CA LEU A 30 -5.06 17.52 -2.11
C LEU A 30 -4.84 16.19 -1.39
N HIS A 31 -5.48 15.98 -0.24
CA HIS A 31 -5.48 14.69 0.45
C HIS A 31 -5.96 13.56 -0.45
N ILE A 32 -7.13 13.74 -1.09
CA ILE A 32 -7.70 12.75 -2.01
C ILE A 32 -6.75 12.50 -3.19
N ARG A 33 -6.20 13.56 -3.80
CA ARG A 33 -5.25 13.42 -4.90
C ARG A 33 -4.02 12.60 -4.49
N CYS A 34 -3.40 12.92 -3.36
CA CYS A 34 -2.23 12.19 -2.84
C CYS A 34 -2.58 10.71 -2.57
N LEU A 35 -3.75 10.44 -1.99
CA LEU A 35 -4.21 9.06 -1.77
C LEU A 35 -4.43 8.31 -3.09
N CYS A 36 -5.06 8.94 -4.08
CA CYS A 36 -5.26 8.34 -5.41
C CYS A 36 -3.95 8.00 -6.11
N GLU A 37 -2.91 8.82 -5.92
CA GLU A 37 -1.59 8.59 -6.51
C GLU A 37 -0.79 7.52 -5.74
N ALA A 38 -0.83 7.52 -4.40
CA ALA A 38 0.06 6.68 -3.58
C ALA A 38 -0.51 5.31 -3.20
N LEU A 39 -1.82 5.19 -2.94
CA LEU A 39 -2.42 3.93 -2.47
C LEU A 39 -2.26 2.75 -3.44
N PRO A 40 -2.36 2.92 -4.78
CA PRO A 40 -2.17 1.81 -5.71
C PRO A 40 -0.78 1.17 -5.57
N GLU A 41 0.27 1.97 -5.38
CA GLU A 41 1.64 1.47 -5.19
C GLU A 41 1.78 0.71 -3.88
N VAL A 42 1.23 1.25 -2.78
CA VAL A 42 1.24 0.61 -1.46
C VAL A 42 0.54 -0.74 -1.50
N VAL A 43 -0.65 -0.80 -2.12
CA VAL A 43 -1.40 -2.05 -2.25
C VAL A 43 -0.66 -3.07 -3.12
N ALA A 44 -0.07 -2.64 -4.23
CA ALA A 44 0.74 -3.52 -5.07
C ALA A 44 1.96 -4.07 -4.31
N GLY A 45 2.65 -3.22 -3.54
CA GLY A 45 3.80 -3.60 -2.72
C GLY A 45 3.44 -4.59 -1.61
N LEU A 46 2.33 -4.37 -0.91
CA LEU A 46 1.83 -5.30 0.12
C LEU A 46 1.44 -6.65 -0.47
N ARG A 47 0.73 -6.67 -1.61
CA ARG A 47 0.37 -7.92 -2.30
C ARG A 47 1.60 -8.67 -2.77
N ALA A 48 2.55 -7.97 -3.40
CA ALA A 48 3.80 -8.58 -3.86
C ALA A 48 4.61 -9.16 -2.70
N GLY A 49 4.74 -8.41 -1.60
CA GLY A 49 5.41 -8.86 -0.38
C GLY A 49 4.74 -10.08 0.24
N TYR A 50 3.40 -10.08 0.34
CA TYR A 50 2.63 -11.21 0.87
C TYR A 50 2.81 -12.49 0.04
N LEU A 51 2.70 -12.38 -1.29
CA LEU A 51 2.93 -13.52 -2.18
C LEU A 51 4.38 -14.01 -2.12
N ALA A 52 5.35 -13.09 -2.05
CA ALA A 52 6.76 -13.44 -1.90
C ALA A 52 7.09 -14.10 -0.55
N ALA A 53 6.30 -13.85 0.49
CA ALA A 53 6.40 -14.52 1.78
C ALA A 53 5.76 -15.93 1.79
N GLY A 54 5.19 -16.38 0.66
CA GLY A 54 4.54 -17.68 0.52
C GLY A 54 3.04 -17.68 0.81
N GLY A 55 2.40 -16.51 0.84
CA GLY A 55 0.96 -16.38 1.00
C GLY A 55 0.18 -16.81 -0.25
N ASP A 56 -1.08 -17.20 -0.06
CA ASP A 56 -1.96 -17.66 -1.13
C ASP A 56 -2.57 -16.50 -1.93
N ASN A 57 -2.70 -16.66 -3.24
CA ASN A 57 -3.24 -15.59 -4.07
C ASN A 57 -4.77 -15.50 -3.99
N HIS A 58 -5.28 -14.73 -3.02
CA HIS A 58 -6.71 -14.48 -2.82
C HIS A 58 -7.30 -13.38 -3.72
N TRP A 59 -6.47 -12.65 -4.47
CA TRP A 59 -6.90 -11.51 -5.29
C TRP A 59 -7.08 -11.88 -6.76
N HIS A 60 -6.68 -13.09 -7.16
CA HIS A 60 -7.09 -13.72 -8.41
C HIS A 60 -8.38 -14.51 -8.19
N GLN A 61 -9.50 -13.82 -7.97
CA GLN A 61 -10.77 -14.38 -8.41
C GLN A 61 -10.93 -14.00 -9.88
N GLU A 62 -10.88 -15.00 -10.75
CA GLU A 62 -11.14 -14.87 -12.19
C GLU A 62 -12.38 -14.00 -12.39
N SER A 63 -12.19 -12.87 -13.08
CA SER A 63 -13.31 -12.13 -13.65
C SER A 63 -13.87 -13.00 -14.78
N LEU A 64 -15.06 -13.59 -14.56
CA LEU A 64 -15.92 -14.09 -15.62
C LEU A 64 -16.28 -12.97 -16.60
#